data_AF-A0A535N796-F1
#
_entry.id   AF-A0A535N796-F1
#
_cell.length_a   1.000
_cell.length_b   1.000
_cell.length_c   1.000
_cell.angle_alpha   90.00
_cell.angle_beta   90.00
_cell.angle_gamma   90.00
#
_symmetry.space_group_name_H-M   'P 1'
#
loop_
_entity.id
_entity.type
_entity.pdbx_description
1 polymer ?
#
loop_
_entity_poly.entity_id
_entity_poly.type
_entity_poly.pdbx_seq_one_letter_code
_entity_poly.pdbx_strand_id
1 'polypeptide(L)'
;MAKLRPRPSANPARLQSDALDALYNYFQPITGGPDGKGWPFGRPVQVGEVYSVLQALRGTELVEDARLFGADPVTGQRGQAVQRLQIEPHALVFSYEHQVLVEGA
;
A
#
# COMPACT_ATOMS: atom_id res chain seq x y z
N MET A 1 -1.10 -6.61 2.12
CA MET A 1 -1.27 -7.55 0.99
C MET A 1 -2.30 -6.96 0.05
N ALA A 2 -2.08 -7.03 -1.25
CA ALA A 2 -3.07 -6.63 -2.25
C ALA A 2 -3.15 -7.65 -3.39
N LYS A 3 -4.36 -7.83 -3.94
CA LYS A 3 -4.62 -8.66 -5.11
C LYS A 3 -5.22 -7.79 -6.22
N LEU A 4 -4.63 -7.87 -7.41
CA LEU A 4 -4.96 -7.02 -8.56
C LEU A 4 -5.35 -7.88 -9.76
N ARG A 5 -6.33 -7.39 -10.50
CA ARG A 5 -6.61 -7.82 -11.87
C ARG A 5 -6.04 -6.80 -12.85
N PRO A 6 -5.15 -7.21 -13.76
CA PRO A 6 -4.64 -6.34 -14.81
C PRO A 6 -5.70 -6.13 -15.89
N ARG A 7 -5.64 -4.98 -16.58
CA ARG A 7 -6.39 -4.79 -17.83
C ARG A 7 -5.93 -5.80 -18.88
N PRO A 8 -6.79 -6.19 -19.84
CA PRO A 8 -6.43 -7.16 -20.88
C PRO A 8 -5.17 -6.81 -21.68
N SER A 9 -4.85 -5.52 -21.83
CA SER A 9 -3.68 -5.03 -22.58
C SER A 9 -2.44 -4.78 -21.70
N ALA A 10 -2.53 -4.95 -20.38
CA ALA A 10 -1.44 -4.69 -19.46
C ALA A 10 -0.54 -5.92 -19.29
N ASN A 11 0.76 -5.70 -19.10
CA ASN A 11 1.69 -6.76 -18.70
C ASN A 11 1.57 -6.99 -17.19
N PRO A 12 1.18 -8.19 -16.71
CA PRO A 12 0.95 -8.45 -15.28
C PRO A 12 2.20 -8.27 -14.41
N ALA A 13 3.36 -8.78 -14.84
CA ALA A 13 4.62 -8.65 -14.11
C ALA A 13 5.06 -7.18 -13.98
N ARG A 14 4.87 -6.39 -15.05
CA ARG A 14 5.11 -4.94 -15.00
C ARG A 14 4.16 -4.24 -14.04
N LEU A 15 2.86 -4.58 -14.08
CA LEU A 15 1.88 -4.02 -13.15
C LEU A 15 2.22 -4.36 -11.70
N GLN A 16 2.74 -5.57 -11.43
CA GLN A 16 3.17 -5.96 -10.09
C GLN A 16 4.32 -5.09 -9.59
N SER A 17 5.32 -4.82 -10.45
CA SER A 17 6.42 -3.90 -10.12
C SER A 17 5.91 -2.47 -9.88
N ASP A 18 5.10 -1.94 -10.81
CA ASP A 18 4.53 -0.59 -10.71
C ASP A 18 3.68 -0.43 -9.44
N ALA A 19 2.96 -1.48 -9.03
CA ALA A 19 2.17 -1.51 -7.81
C ALA A 19 3.02 -1.51 -6.55
N LEU A 20 4.10 -2.29 -6.50
CA LEU A 20 5.04 -2.27 -5.39
C LEU A 20 5.69 -0.89 -5.25
N ASP A 21 6.17 -0.32 -6.36
CA ASP A 21 6.81 1.00 -6.39
C ASP A 21 5.84 2.09 -5.93
N ALA A 22 4.59 2.06 -6.40
CA ALA A 22 3.57 3.02 -5.97
C ALA A 22 3.27 2.93 -4.47
N LEU A 23 3.18 1.73 -3.90
CA LEU A 23 2.95 1.55 -2.47
C LEU A 23 4.16 1.99 -1.64
N TYR A 24 5.39 1.68 -2.06
CA TYR A 24 6.60 2.15 -1.38
C TYR A 24 6.71 3.67 -1.41
N ASN A 25 6.46 4.29 -2.56
CA ASN A 25 6.47 5.74 -2.70
C ASN A 25 5.38 6.41 -1.84
N TYR A 26 4.16 5.85 -1.83
CA TYR A 26 3.07 6.41 -1.06
C TYR A 26 3.29 6.33 0.45
N PHE A 27 3.82 5.21 0.95
CA PHE A 27 4.11 5.02 2.37
C PHE A 27 5.50 5.52 2.78
N GLN A 28 6.20 6.24 1.92
CA GLN A 28 7.45 6.89 2.26
C GLN A 28 7.19 8.07 3.23
N PRO A 29 7.82 8.11 4.41
CA PRO A 29 7.48 9.10 5.45
C PRO A 29 7.68 10.55 5.03
N ILE A 30 8.69 10.81 4.19
CA ILE A 30 9.19 12.16 3.88
C ILE A 30 8.58 12.71 2.59
N THR A 31 8.45 11.87 1.57
CA THR A 31 8.05 12.28 0.20
C THR A 31 6.69 11.72 -0.21
N GLY A 32 6.18 10.73 0.51
CA GLY A 32 4.88 10.11 0.23
C GLY A 32 3.73 10.89 0.86
N GLY A 33 2.74 10.14 1.35
CA GLY A 33 1.57 10.68 2.02
C GLY A 33 0.48 11.14 1.05
N PRO A 34 -0.69 11.50 1.60
CA PRO A 34 -1.88 11.85 0.82
C PRO A 34 -1.65 13.08 -0.09
N ASP A 35 -0.82 14.02 0.36
CA ASP A 35 -0.53 15.26 -0.37
C ASP A 35 0.82 15.23 -1.12
N GLY A 36 1.55 14.10 -1.07
CA GLY A 36 2.89 13.97 -1.67
C GLY A 36 3.97 14.85 -1.04
N LYS A 37 3.77 15.26 0.21
CA LYS A 37 4.70 16.13 0.98
C LYS A 37 5.20 15.46 2.27
N GLY A 38 5.06 14.14 2.35
CA GLY A 38 5.31 13.34 3.54
C GLY A 38 4.04 13.04 4.34
N TRP A 39 4.18 12.10 5.26
CA TRP A 39 3.10 11.71 6.17
C TRP A 39 3.04 12.63 7.39
N PRO A 40 1.86 13.18 7.73
CA PRO A 40 1.69 13.87 8.99
C PRO A 40 1.84 12.91 10.17
N PHE A 41 2.51 13.37 11.23
CA PHE A 41 2.63 12.63 12.49
C PHE A 41 1.26 12.27 13.07
N GLY A 42 1.13 11.04 13.57
CA GLY A 42 -0.11 10.55 14.18
C GLY A 42 -1.30 10.38 13.24
N ARG A 43 -1.12 10.61 11.93
CA ARG A 43 -2.20 10.41 10.96
C ARG A 43 -2.48 8.91 10.80
N PRO A 44 -3.73 8.47 11.01
CA PRO A 44 -4.08 7.07 10.77
C PRO A 44 -4.00 6.72 9.29
N VAL A 45 -3.68 5.46 9.00
CA VAL A 45 -3.74 4.90 7.64
C VAL A 45 -5.05 4.16 7.46
N GLN A 46 -5.74 4.41 6.35
CA GLN A 46 -6.98 3.70 5.98
C GLN A 46 -6.69 2.75 4.81
N VAL A 47 -7.30 1.57 4.81
CA VAL A 47 -7.11 0.62 3.71
C VAL A 47 -7.61 1.18 2.37
N GLY A 48 -8.60 2.08 2.41
CA GLY A 48 -9.08 2.81 1.23
C GLY A 48 -7.99 3.60 0.50
N GLU A 49 -6.92 4.00 1.20
CA GLU A 49 -5.77 4.66 0.58
C GLU A 49 -4.97 3.69 -0.29
N VAL A 50 -4.83 2.43 0.15
CA VAL A 50 -4.20 1.37 -0.65
C VAL A 50 -5.01 1.11 -1.91
N TYR A 51 -6.34 1.02 -1.80
CA TYR A 51 -7.24 0.91 -2.96
C TYR A 51 -7.06 2.09 -3.91
N SER A 52 -6.99 3.31 -3.39
CA SER A 52 -6.86 4.52 -4.20
C SER A 52 -5.54 4.57 -4.97
N VAL A 53 -4.42 4.24 -4.30
CA VAL A 53 -3.09 4.19 -4.93
C VAL A 53 -3.03 3.14 -6.03
N LEU A 54 -3.55 1.94 -5.77
CA LEU A 54 -3.49 0.83 -6.73
C LEU A 54 -4.46 1.00 -7.90
N GLN A 55 -5.64 1.58 -7.68
CA GLN A 55 -6.59 1.90 -8.75
C GLN A 55 -6.13 3.04 -9.66
N ALA A 56 -5.23 3.91 -9.19
CA ALA A 56 -4.67 4.99 -10.02
C ALA A 56 -3.68 4.49 -11.09
N LEU A 57 -3.18 3.25 -10.97
CA LEU A 57 -2.24 2.68 -11.93
C LEU A 57 -2.95 2.35 -13.25
N ARG A 58 -2.35 2.76 -14.37
CA ARG A 58 -2.94 2.59 -15.71
C ARG A 58 -3.24 1.13 -16.06
N GLY A 59 -2.43 0.20 -15.57
CA GLY A 59 -2.58 -1.23 -15.83
C GLY A 59 -3.65 -1.91 -14.98
N THR A 60 -4.16 -1.27 -13.93
CA THR A 60 -5.17 -1.87 -13.05
C THR A 60 -6.55 -1.82 -13.71
N GLU A 61 -7.22 -2.97 -13.74
CA GLU A 61 -8.63 -3.07 -14.05
C GLU A 61 -9.46 -3.09 -12.76
N LEU A 62 -9.03 -3.92 -11.80
CA LEU A 62 -9.68 -4.07 -10.51
C LEU A 62 -8.67 -4.34 -9.41
N VAL A 63 -8.85 -3.70 -8.25
CA VAL A 63 -8.25 -4.16 -6.98
C VAL A 63 -9.25 -5.10 -6.33
N GLU A 64 -8.95 -6.40 -6.31
CA GLU A 64 -9.87 -7.42 -5.78
C GLU A 64 -9.89 -7.46 -4.26
N ASP A 65 -8.72 -7.31 -3.64
CA ASP A 65 -8.56 -7.29 -2.19
C ASP A 65 -7.36 -6.43 -1.82
N ALA A 66 -7.46 -5.72 -0.70
CA ALA A 66 -6.36 -5.05 -0.06
C ALA A 66 -6.53 -5.14 1.45
N ARG A 67 -5.44 -5.49 2.13
CA ARG A 67 -5.38 -5.68 3.59
C ARG A 67 -4.18 -4.96 4.16
N LEU A 68 -4.43 -4.17 5.21
CA LEU A 68 -3.41 -3.53 6.03
C LEU A 68 -3.12 -4.39 7.25
N PHE A 69 -1.86 -4.38 7.67
CA PHE A 69 -1.40 -5.09 8.85
C PHE A 69 -0.51 -4.11 9.63
N GLY A 70 -0.77 -3.96 10.92
CA GLY A 70 0.21 -3.33 11.80
C GLY A 70 1.44 -4.23 11.87
N ALA A 71 2.63 -3.65 11.71
CA ALA A 71 3.89 -4.37 11.88
C ALA A 71 4.66 -3.73 13.03
N ASP A 72 5.17 -4.56 13.94
CA ASP A 72 6.16 -4.14 14.91
C ASP A 72 7.55 -4.28 14.27
N PRO A 73 8.28 -3.17 14.04
CA PRO A 73 9.58 -3.22 13.40
C PRO A 73 10.70 -3.80 14.28
N VAL A 74 10.50 -3.88 15.60
CA VAL A 74 11.49 -4.45 16.53
C VAL A 74 11.38 -5.96 16.56
N THR A 75 10.15 -6.48 16.62
CA THR A 75 9.90 -7.93 16.70
C THR A 75 9.65 -8.58 15.34
N GLY A 76 9.41 -7.79 14.29
CA GLY A 76 9.03 -8.26 12.95
C GLY A 76 7.62 -8.86 12.88
N GLN A 77 6.86 -8.83 13.98
CA GLN A 77 5.54 -9.43 14.03
C GLN A 77 4.52 -8.57 13.28
N ARG A 78 3.74 -9.24 12.42
CA ARG A 78 2.56 -8.65 11.79
C ARG A 78 1.34 -8.99 12.63
N GLY A 79 0.58 -7.96 13.01
CA GLY A 79 -0.71 -8.12 13.67
C GLY A 79 -1.79 -8.65 12.71
N GLN A 80 -3.04 -8.61 13.17
CA GLN A 80 -4.18 -8.99 12.34
C GLN A 80 -4.47 -7.95 11.25
N ALA A 81 -5.21 -8.36 10.22
CA ALA A 81 -5.66 -7.45 9.18
C ALA A 81 -6.61 -6.40 9.79
N VAL A 82 -6.36 -5.13 9.50
CA VAL A 82 -7.17 -3.99 9.99
C VAL A 82 -7.65 -3.13 8.82
N GLN A 83 -8.80 -2.48 9.02
CA GLN A 83 -9.33 -1.49 8.07
C GLN A 83 -8.65 -0.12 8.25
N ARG A 84 -8.27 0.18 9.49
CA ARG A 84 -7.63 1.43 9.89
C ARG A 84 -6.48 1.12 10.85
N LEU A 85 -5.29 1.58 10.52
CA LEU A 85 -4.13 1.53 11.40
C LEU A 85 -4.02 2.86 12.15
N GLN A 86 -4.18 2.82 13.48
CA GLN A 86 -3.93 3.99 14.31
C GLN A 86 -2.43 4.18 14.48
N ILE A 87 -2.00 5.43 14.41
CA ILE A 87 -0.60 5.83 14.55
C ILE A 87 -0.51 6.74 15.77
N GLU A 88 0.46 6.49 16.63
CA GLU A 88 0.69 7.32 17.82
C GLU A 88 0.98 8.78 17.42
N PRO A 89 0.61 9.78 18.24
CA PRO A 89 0.67 11.21 17.87
C PRO A 89 2.03 11.71 17.37
N HIS A 90 3.12 11.06 17.78
CA HIS A 90 4.50 11.41 17.42
C HIS A 90 5.19 10.36 16.55
N ALA A 91 4.45 9.38 16.05
CA ALA A 91 4.95 8.37 15.14
C ALA A 91 4.65 8.72 13.67
N LEU A 92 5.50 8.19 12.79
CA LEU A 92 5.33 8.25 11.34
C LEU A 92 5.00 6.88 10.79
N VAL A 93 4.29 6.87 9.67
CA VAL A 93 4.07 5.69 8.86
C VAL A 93 5.31 5.44 8.02
N PHE A 94 5.77 4.19 7.99
CA PHE A 94 6.70 3.71 6.98
C PHE A 94 6.27 2.30 6.55
N SER A 95 6.58 1.96 5.30
CA SER A 95 6.33 0.62 4.79
C SER A 95 7.36 -0.38 5.32
N TYR A 96 6.90 -1.55 5.75
CA TYR A 96 7.77 -2.70 6.03
C TYR A 96 8.00 -3.51 4.75
N GLU A 97 7.11 -4.45 4.44
CA GLU A 97 7.18 -5.24 3.21
C GLU A 97 5.77 -5.41 2.61
N HIS A 98 5.65 -4.97 1.36
CA HIS A 98 4.44 -5.09 0.57
C HIS A 98 4.40 -6.40 -0.20
N GLN A 99 3.24 -7.07 -0.14
CA GLN A 99 2.95 -8.25 -0.93
C GLN A 99 1.83 -7.91 -1.91
N VAL A 100 2.13 -7.99 -3.20
CA VAL A 100 1.20 -7.72 -4.30
C VAL A 100 1.12 -8.95 -5.18
N LEU A 101 -0.09 -9.43 -5.43
CA LEU A 101 -0.38 -10.52 -6.35
C LEU A 101 -1.16 -9.93 -7.53
N VAL A 102 -0.69 -10.18 -8.74
CA VAL A 102 -1.39 -9.79 -9.96
C VAL A 102 -1.82 -11.06 -10.69
N GLU A 103 -3.09 -11.13 -11.10
CA GLU A 103 -3.57 -12.26 -11.90
C GLU A 103 -2.76 -12.39 -13.20
N GLY A 104 -2.15 -13.56 -13.41
CA GLY A 104 -1.34 -13.85 -14.61
C GLY A 104 0.11 -13.35 -14.59
N ALA A 105 0.61 -12.84 -13.45
CA ALA A 105 2.02 -12.51 -13.26
C ALA A 105 2.87 -13.71 -12.81
#